data_AF-A0A1W2DYJ5-F1
#
_entry.id   AF-A0A1W2DYJ5-F1
#
_cell.length_a   1.000
_cell.length_b   1.000
_cell.length_c   1.000
_cell.angle_alpha   90.00
_cell.angle_beta   90.00
_cell.angle_gamma   90.00
#
_symmetry.space_group_name_H-M   'P 1'
#
loop_
_entity.id
_entity.type
_entity.pdbx_description
1 polymer ?
#
loop_
_entity_poly.entity_id
_entity_poly.type
_entity_poly.pdbx_seq_one_letter_code
_entity_poly.pdbx_strand_id
1 'polypeptide(L)' 'MTLAHSRFVYAALILTTMAASSPAVAASCKSYSTCRQAVIAWCEGRHPGADRDHDGIPCENVCKSRSAVVAIMNEIGCQR' A
#
# COMPACT_ATOMS: atom_id res chain seq x y z
N MET A 1 -25.81 -15.84 -63.06
CA MET A 1 -24.79 -14.83 -63.40
C MET A 1 -25.07 -13.65 -62.46
N THR A 2 -24.24 -13.21 -61.51
CA THR A 2 -22.79 -13.30 -61.27
C THR A 2 -22.52 -12.73 -59.85
N LEU A 3 -21.63 -13.36 -59.07
CA LEU A 3 -20.75 -12.81 -58.00
C LEU A 3 -21.40 -12.09 -56.78
N ALA A 4 -20.90 -12.12 -55.54
CA ALA A 4 -19.58 -12.42 -54.99
C ALA A 4 -19.70 -12.88 -53.53
N HIS A 5 -18.95 -13.93 -53.19
CA HIS A 5 -18.62 -14.24 -51.79
C HIS A 5 -17.59 -13.19 -51.34
N SER A 6 -18.02 -12.19 -50.58
CA SER A 6 -17.10 -11.15 -50.07
C SER A 6 -16.38 -11.66 -48.83
N ARG A 7 -15.15 -12.11 -49.09
CA ARG A 7 -14.11 -12.36 -48.11
C ARG A 7 -13.72 -11.04 -47.43
N PHE A 8 -14.39 -10.69 -46.34
CA PHE A 8 -13.85 -9.80 -45.32
C PHE A 8 -13.76 -10.63 -44.03
N VAL A 9 -12.83 -11.58 -43.95
CA VAL A 9 -11.44 -11.33 -43.54
C VAL A 9 -11.40 -10.37 -42.34
N TYR A 10 -11.52 -10.98 -41.16
CA TYR A 10 -10.72 -10.70 -39.98
C TYR A 10 -10.38 -9.21 -39.72
N ALA A 11 -11.24 -8.51 -39.00
CA ALA A 11 -10.83 -7.36 -38.20
C ALA A 11 -11.21 -7.61 -36.74
N ALA A 12 -10.72 -8.72 -36.19
CA ALA A 12 -10.65 -8.90 -34.74
C ALA A 12 -9.58 -7.93 -34.22
N LEU A 13 -9.99 -6.69 -33.92
CA LEU A 13 -9.23 -5.73 -33.13
C LEU A 13 -9.13 -6.28 -31.70
N ILE A 14 -8.20 -7.22 -31.50
CA ILE A 14 -7.85 -7.69 -30.16
C ILE A 14 -7.02 -6.58 -29.51
N LEU A 15 -7.71 -5.72 -28.77
CA LEU A 15 -7.10 -4.71 -27.91
C LEU A 15 -6.49 -5.44 -26.70
N THR A 16 -5.26 -5.92 -26.83
CA THR A 16 -4.53 -6.54 -25.71
C THR A 16 -4.18 -5.47 -24.67
N THR A 17 -4.92 -5.42 -23.58
CA THR A 17 -4.62 -4.59 -22.41
C THR A 17 -3.36 -5.12 -21.71
N MET A 18 -2.23 -4.43 -21.85
CA MET A 18 -1.03 -4.73 -21.07
C MET A 18 -1.26 -4.32 -19.61
N ALA A 19 -1.37 -5.30 -18.70
CA ALA A 19 -1.38 -5.05 -17.27
C ALA A 19 0.06 -4.71 -16.82
N ALA A 20 0.32 -3.43 -16.54
CA ALA A 20 1.55 -3.02 -15.90
C ALA A 20 1.50 -3.39 -14.40
N SER A 21 2.25 -4.41 -14.00
CA SER A 21 2.46 -4.76 -12.60
C SER A 21 3.52 -3.84 -12.00
N SER A 22 3.11 -2.85 -11.21
CA SER A 22 4.04 -2.03 -10.42
C SER A 22 4.66 -2.87 -9.31
N PRO A 23 5.99 -2.84 -9.11
CA PRO A 23 6.62 -3.53 -7.99
C PRO A 23 6.10 -2.93 -6.68
N ALA A 24 5.56 -3.77 -5.80
CA ALA A 24 5.17 -3.35 -4.46
C ALA A 24 6.43 -3.07 -3.65
N VAL A 25 6.67 -1.79 -3.31
CA VAL A 25 7.74 -1.42 -2.38
C VAL A 25 7.23 -1.66 -0.96
N ALA A 26 7.94 -2.48 -0.18
CA ALA A 26 7.60 -2.67 1.22
C ALA A 26 7.86 -1.36 1.99
N ALA A 27 6.89 -0.93 2.78
CA ALA A 27 7.10 0.20 3.69
C ALA A 27 8.27 -0.08 4.65
N SER A 28 9.05 0.95 4.97
CA SER A 28 10.18 0.87 5.89
C SER A 28 10.08 1.96 6.93
N CYS A 29 10.51 1.67 8.16
CA CYS A 29 10.60 2.67 9.23
C CYS A 29 11.48 3.89 8.89
N LYS A 30 12.43 3.74 7.96
CA LYS A 30 13.26 4.85 7.46
C LYS A 30 12.49 5.86 6.59
N SER A 31 11.28 5.50 6.12
CA SER A 31 10.44 6.35 5.29
C SER A 31 9.65 7.39 6.09
N TYR A 32 9.64 7.30 7.42
CA TYR A 32 8.91 8.24 8.29
C TYR A 32 9.85 9.26 8.91
N SER A 33 9.41 10.51 8.96
CA SER A 33 10.17 11.60 9.60
C SER A 33 9.68 11.89 11.02
N THR A 34 8.49 11.42 11.40
CA THR A 34 7.90 11.67 12.72
C THR A 34 7.22 10.42 13.28
N CYS A 35 7.14 10.32 14.61
CA CYS A 35 6.41 9.23 15.25
C CYS A 35 4.93 9.19 14.81
N ARG A 36 4.29 10.35 14.65
CA ARG A 36 2.89 10.44 14.20
C ARG A 36 2.67 9.76 12.85
N GLN A 37 3.56 9.97 11.87
CA GLN A 37 3.45 9.31 10.57
C GLN A 37 3.56 7.78 10.70
N ALA A 38 4.49 7.30 11.52
CA ALA A 38 4.68 5.87 11.76
C ALA A 38 3.47 5.25 12.45
N VAL A 39 2.92 5.88 13.50
CA VAL A 39 1.72 5.42 14.22
C VAL A 39 0.51 5.36 13.28
N ILE A 40 0.29 6.40 12.47
CA ILE A 40 -0.80 6.44 11.48
C ILE A 40 -0.67 5.28 10.49
N ALA A 41 0.52 5.11 9.87
CA ALA A 41 0.75 4.04 8.91
C ALA A 41 0.64 2.64 9.53
N TRP A 42 1.07 2.47 10.78
CA TRP A 42 0.88 1.24 11.52
C TRP A 42 -0.61 0.99 11.73
N CYS A 43 -1.34 1.89 12.39
CA CYS A 43 -2.76 1.79 12.68
C CYS A 43 -3.64 1.49 11.46
N GLU A 44 -3.38 2.13 10.32
CA GLU A 44 -4.11 1.91 9.07
C GLU A 44 -3.69 0.63 8.32
N GLY A 45 -2.74 -0.15 8.88
CA GLY A 45 -2.27 -1.40 8.29
C GLY A 45 -1.38 -1.22 7.06
N ARG A 46 -0.97 0.00 6.73
CA ARG A 46 -0.03 0.27 5.62
C ARG A 46 1.40 -0.18 5.94
N HIS A 47 1.74 -0.26 7.22
CA HIS A 47 2.99 -0.86 7.67
C HIS A 47 2.75 -1.83 8.83
N PRO A 48 2.29 -3.07 8.54
CA PRO A 48 1.87 -4.01 9.57
C PRO A 48 3.01 -4.43 10.51
N GLY A 49 4.24 -4.51 10.01
CA GLY A 49 5.44 -4.85 10.79
C GLY A 49 6.18 -3.64 11.38
N ALA A 50 5.50 -2.51 11.62
CA ALA A 50 6.11 -1.32 12.20
C ALA A 50 6.59 -1.57 13.65
N ASP A 51 5.85 -2.38 14.41
CA ASP A 51 6.21 -2.89 15.75
C ASP A 51 6.48 -4.39 15.61
N ARG A 52 7.75 -4.78 15.45
CA ARG A 52 8.11 -6.16 15.09
C ARG A 52 8.39 -7.04 16.31
N ASP A 53 8.78 -6.43 17.41
CA ASP A 53 9.04 -7.05 18.70
C ASP A 53 7.84 -6.98 19.66
N HIS A 54 6.76 -6.30 19.26
CA HIS A 54 5.45 -6.26 19.93
C HIS A 54 5.49 -5.59 21.31
N ASP A 55 6.32 -4.57 21.46
CA ASP A 55 6.43 -3.78 22.70
C ASP A 55 5.44 -2.60 22.73
N GLY A 56 4.71 -2.39 21.62
CA GLY A 56 3.78 -1.27 21.44
C GLY A 56 4.45 0.00 20.94
N ILE A 57 5.67 -0.06 20.40
CA ILE A 57 6.41 1.09 19.87
C ILE A 57 6.74 0.87 18.38
N PRO A 58 5.90 1.36 17.45
CA PRO A 58 6.19 1.24 16.03
C PRO A 58 7.37 2.12 15.63
N CYS A 59 8.31 1.57 14.86
CA CYS A 59 9.43 2.29 14.26
C CYS A 59 10.19 3.19 15.25
N GLU A 60 10.93 2.58 16.17
CA GLU A 60 11.66 3.24 17.26
C GLU A 60 12.69 4.31 16.82
N ASN A 61 13.06 4.31 15.54
CA ASN A 61 13.86 5.39 14.97
C ASN A 61 13.19 6.76 15.12
N VAL A 62 11.85 6.81 15.06
CA VAL A 62 11.05 8.03 15.23
C VAL A 62 10.16 8.04 16.47
N CYS A 63 9.68 6.88 16.96
CA CYS A 63 8.93 6.79 18.20
C CYS A 63 9.84 6.44 19.38
N LYS A 64 9.91 7.29 20.41
CA LYS A 64 10.86 7.12 21.53
C LYS A 64 10.27 6.54 22.79
N SER A 65 8.95 6.45 22.88
CA SER A 65 8.28 5.88 24.05
C SER A 65 6.88 5.39 23.71
N ARG A 66 6.46 4.33 24.42
CA ARG A 66 5.09 3.81 24.36
C ARG A 66 4.04 4.86 24.78
N SER A 67 4.37 5.74 25.73
CA SER A 67 3.46 6.81 26.16
C SER A 67 3.13 7.80 25.03
N ALA A 68 4.12 8.18 24.21
CA ALA A 68 3.90 9.07 23.08
C ALA A 68 3.06 8.40 21.98
N VAL A 69 3.31 7.10 21.75
CA VAL A 69 2.53 6.28 20.81
C VAL A 69 1.06 6.21 21.25
N VAL A 70 0.81 5.87 22.52
CA VAL A 70 -0.55 5.80 23.09
C VAL A 70 -1.27 7.14 23.01
N ALA A 71 -0.58 8.26 23.27
CA ALA A 71 -1.18 9.58 23.13
C ALA A 71 -1.66 9.83 21.69
N ILE A 72 -0.83 9.53 20.69
CA ILE A 72 -1.19 9.67 19.27
C ILE A 72 -2.33 8.72 18.90
N MET A 73 -2.29 7.47 19.37
CA MET A 73 -3.35 6.48 19.12
C MET A 73 -4.70 6.96 19.66
N ASN A 74 -4.73 7.52 20.87
CA ASN A 74 -5.94 8.09 21.47
C ASN A 74 -6.45 9.29 20.67
N GLU A 75 -5.57 10.17 20.20
CA GLU A 75 -5.94 11.31 19.36
C GLU A 75 -6.57 10.90 18.02
N ILE A 76 -6.08 9.80 17.42
CA ILE A 76 -6.56 9.33 16.11
C ILE A 76 -7.63 8.23 16.19
N GLY A 77 -8.02 7.80 17.38
CA GLY A 77 -9.02 6.74 17.59
C GLY A 77 -8.55 5.33 17.19
N CYS A 78 -7.26 5.03 17.35
CA CYS A 78 -6.68 3.71 17.07
C CYS A 78 -6.51 2.87 18.34
N GLN A 79 -6.80 1.57 18.27
CA GLN A 79 -6.57 0.59 19.33
C GLN A 79 -5.85 -0.63 18.74
N ARG A 80 -4.55 -0.76 19.02
CA ARG A 80 -3.70 -1.89 18.63
C ARG A 80 -2.95 -2.41 19.84
#